data_AF-A0A1H4FM57-F1
#
_entry.id   AF-A0A1H4FM57-F1
#
_cell.length_a   1.000
_cell.length_b   1.000
_cell.length_c   1.000
_cell.angle_alpha   90.00
_cell.angle_beta   90.00
_cell.angle_gamma   90.00
#
_symmetry.space_group_name_H-M   'P 1'
#
loop_
_entity.id
_entity.type
_entity.pdbx_description
1 polymer ?
#
loop_
_entity_poly.entity_id
_entity_poly.type
_entity_poly.pdbx_seq_one_letter_code
_entity_poly.pdbx_strand_id
1 'polypeptide(L)'
;MTRLPVLALAGLLPVAAPIAAPMSAQAAPIEVLFVGNSYTFGRVDPVMSYNAANVADLTSPDNGGNFTDLTGGNAFEPRPWGGVPGVFKKLTDQAGLDYAVSHSTRNAASLRGHFLNTNPADWDLRGNIGLKTWDKVVLQEQSDEVLPRQTNAAGRALASNPEYTRYFADIIEDYLHSPGPYPSIRYREAFEGANNAEQTANCMALTRSSEITCNRNRNDDFANPNASEETEVFLYQTWARPNLVDGAFATETDETTGDVTRSTELSQNTHYASLAEMTDDLVTGYAATVAQAAADGSGGLAGVAPVGEAFQRAVDAGLATEDFWGPDALTDGLIDLWFDDGTHASKFGSYLSALVIYGTLTGLDPAGFGPGELAAMELGIDPQSATVLQRVASDQLGFGVVPIPLPAAAPMAVAALALLGFVGRRRRG
;
A
#
# COMPACT_ATOMS: atom_id res chain seq x y z
N MET A 1 -4.99 -85.27 57.38
CA MET A 1 -5.34 -85.43 55.96
C MET A 1 -6.03 -84.15 55.48
N THR A 2 -5.29 -83.40 54.66
CA THR A 2 -5.75 -82.49 53.58
C THR A 2 -6.92 -81.52 53.86
N ARG A 3 -6.57 -80.27 54.20
CA ARG A 3 -7.43 -79.08 54.05
C ARG A 3 -7.22 -78.47 52.65
N LEU A 4 -8.31 -78.24 51.92
CA LEU A 4 -8.36 -77.64 50.59
C LEU A 4 -7.91 -76.16 50.58
N PRO A 5 -7.34 -75.65 49.47
CA PRO A 5 -6.89 -74.26 49.36
C PRO A 5 -8.03 -73.31 48.98
N VAL A 6 -7.94 -72.09 49.51
CA VAL A 6 -8.78 -70.92 49.24
C VAL A 6 -8.32 -70.26 47.94
N LEU A 7 -9.26 -70.03 47.01
CA LEU A 7 -9.03 -69.28 45.77
C LEU A 7 -9.24 -67.77 46.05
N ALA A 8 -8.21 -66.96 45.81
CA ALA A 8 -8.25 -65.51 45.96
C ALA A 8 -8.88 -64.84 44.73
N LEU A 9 -9.87 -63.98 44.95
CA LEU A 9 -10.53 -63.16 43.94
C LEU A 9 -9.76 -61.82 43.82
N ALA A 10 -9.07 -61.60 42.71
CA ALA A 10 -8.39 -60.33 42.42
C ALA A 10 -9.38 -59.34 41.78
N GLY A 11 -9.61 -58.20 42.45
CA GLY A 11 -10.44 -57.11 41.95
C GLY A 11 -9.70 -56.28 40.89
N LEU A 12 -10.32 -56.12 39.72
CA LEU A 12 -9.89 -55.21 38.66
C LEU A 12 -10.44 -53.81 38.93
N LEU A 13 -9.55 -52.85 39.18
CA LEU A 13 -9.83 -51.41 39.15
C LEU A 13 -9.81 -50.91 37.69
N PRO A 14 -10.79 -50.11 37.23
CA PRO A 14 -10.74 -49.52 35.90
C PRO A 14 -9.75 -48.35 35.89
N VAL A 15 -8.73 -48.45 35.02
CA VAL A 15 -7.81 -47.36 34.72
C VAL A 15 -8.54 -46.34 33.85
N ALA A 16 -8.79 -45.15 34.39
CA ALA A 16 -9.30 -44.02 33.61
C ALA A 16 -8.18 -43.50 32.69
N ALA A 17 -8.37 -43.60 31.37
CA ALA A 17 -7.48 -42.98 30.40
C ALA A 17 -7.65 -41.45 30.43
N PRO A 18 -6.56 -40.67 30.44
CA PRO A 18 -6.67 -39.21 30.33
C PRO A 18 -7.15 -38.86 28.92
N ILE A 19 -8.29 -38.18 28.85
CA ILE A 19 -8.76 -37.53 27.62
C ILE A 19 -7.82 -36.34 27.39
N ALA A 20 -6.84 -36.50 26.52
CA ALA A 20 -6.07 -35.38 26.00
C ALA A 20 -7.02 -34.51 25.17
N ALA A 21 -7.36 -33.33 25.66
CA ALA A 21 -8.00 -32.32 24.84
C ALA A 21 -7.06 -32.00 23.67
N PRO A 22 -7.55 -31.92 22.42
CA PRO A 22 -6.70 -31.50 21.32
C PRO A 22 -6.23 -30.08 21.62
N MET A 23 -4.92 -29.89 21.77
CA MET A 23 -4.33 -28.56 21.65
C MET A 23 -4.65 -28.09 20.23
N SER A 24 -5.51 -27.08 20.10
CA SER A 24 -5.69 -26.40 18.82
C SER A 24 -4.32 -25.89 18.38
N ALA A 25 -3.78 -26.44 17.30
CA ALA A 25 -2.64 -25.84 16.63
C ALA A 25 -3.12 -24.46 16.13
N GLN A 26 -2.61 -23.39 16.73
CA GLN A 26 -2.83 -22.05 16.21
C GLN A 26 -2.17 -21.99 14.83
N ALA A 27 -2.89 -21.50 13.82
CA ALA A 27 -2.34 -21.29 12.49
C ALA A 27 -1.11 -20.37 12.61
N ALA A 28 -0.11 -20.58 11.75
CA ALA A 28 1.01 -19.65 11.68
C ALA A 28 0.51 -18.25 11.28
N PRO A 29 1.17 -17.17 11.76
CA PRO A 29 0.81 -15.81 11.34
C PRO A 29 1.03 -15.64 9.83
N ILE A 30 0.25 -14.76 9.21
CA ILE A 30 0.44 -14.31 7.82
C ILE A 30 1.65 -13.38 7.78
N GLU A 31 2.69 -13.78 7.08
CA GLU A 31 3.93 -13.03 6.91
C GLU A 31 3.78 -12.00 5.79
N VAL A 32 3.75 -10.71 6.16
CA VAL A 32 3.63 -9.60 5.20
C VAL A 32 4.86 -8.71 5.19
N LEU A 33 5.39 -8.43 4.00
CA LEU A 33 6.48 -7.49 3.78
C LEU A 33 6.00 -6.24 3.05
N PHE A 34 6.28 -5.07 3.61
CA PHE A 34 6.11 -3.79 2.94
C PHE A 34 7.45 -3.29 2.40
N VAL A 35 7.56 -3.12 1.09
CA VAL A 35 8.75 -2.58 0.40
C VAL A 35 8.44 -1.18 -0.07
N GLY A 36 9.26 -0.20 0.31
CA GLY A 36 8.98 1.17 -0.10
C GLY A 36 9.96 2.23 0.41
N ASN A 37 9.47 3.45 0.54
CA ASN A 37 10.23 4.62 0.97
C ASN A 37 9.46 5.42 2.03
N SER A 38 9.70 6.73 2.07
CA SER A 38 9.10 7.67 3.04
C SER A 38 7.56 7.69 3.00
N TYR A 39 6.95 7.25 1.91
CA TYR A 39 5.48 7.10 1.81
C TYR A 39 4.98 5.87 2.58
N THR A 40 5.85 4.88 2.76
CA THR A 40 5.56 3.64 3.51
C THR A 40 5.89 3.81 4.98
N PHE A 41 7.07 4.34 5.33
CA PHE A 41 7.40 4.61 6.74
C PHE A 41 6.77 5.90 7.28
N GLY A 42 6.03 6.66 6.46
CA GLY A 42 5.17 7.77 6.90
C GLY A 42 5.85 9.14 7.05
N ARG A 43 7.19 9.24 6.98
CA ARG A 43 8.07 10.43 7.16
C ARG A 43 7.89 11.26 8.42
N VAL A 44 6.67 11.43 8.92
CA VAL A 44 6.28 12.43 9.90
C VAL A 44 5.56 11.74 11.05
N ASP A 45 5.88 12.16 12.27
CA ASP A 45 5.15 11.74 13.46
C ASP A 45 3.73 12.33 13.50
N PRO A 46 2.76 11.62 14.11
CA PRO A 46 2.94 10.41 14.92
C PRO A 46 3.09 9.12 14.11
N VAL A 47 2.81 9.11 12.80
CA VAL A 47 2.76 7.88 11.99
C VAL A 47 4.13 7.23 11.88
N MET A 48 5.19 8.02 11.70
CA MET A 48 6.54 7.49 11.48
C MET A 48 6.99 6.55 12.60
N SER A 49 6.86 6.95 13.87
CA SER A 49 7.20 6.11 15.02
C SER A 49 6.07 5.19 15.49
N TYR A 50 4.86 5.34 14.94
CA TYR A 50 3.67 4.62 15.42
C TYR A 50 3.83 3.11 15.33
N ASN A 51 3.61 2.43 16.47
CA ASN A 51 3.59 0.97 16.57
C ASN A 51 4.87 0.26 16.07
N ALA A 52 6.01 0.97 16.03
CA ALA A 52 7.29 0.44 15.55
C ALA A 52 7.75 -0.81 16.31
N ALA A 53 7.40 -0.95 17.59
CA ALA A 53 7.73 -2.13 18.40
C ALA A 53 7.05 -3.44 17.91
N ASN A 54 6.01 -3.34 17.08
CA ASN A 54 5.26 -4.48 16.54
C ASN A 54 5.47 -4.68 15.03
N VAL A 55 6.44 -3.96 14.44
CA VAL A 55 6.83 -4.07 13.03
C VAL A 55 8.30 -4.46 12.96
N ALA A 56 8.64 -5.48 12.18
CA ALA A 56 10.03 -5.85 11.94
C ALA A 56 10.66 -4.94 10.88
N ASP A 57 11.45 -3.98 11.34
CA ASP A 57 12.21 -3.05 10.50
C ASP A 57 13.49 -3.66 9.93
N LEU A 58 13.39 -4.28 8.77
CA LEU A 58 14.50 -4.99 8.12
C LEU A 58 15.63 -4.07 7.63
N THR A 59 15.46 -2.76 7.80
CA THR A 59 16.47 -1.74 7.47
C THR A 59 17.03 -1.03 8.70
N SER A 60 16.61 -1.43 9.90
CA SER A 60 17.13 -0.89 11.15
C SER A 60 18.52 -1.45 11.49
N PRO A 61 19.50 -0.60 11.82
CA PRO A 61 20.79 -1.02 12.36
C PRO A 61 20.68 -1.88 13.63
N ASP A 62 19.62 -1.69 14.43
CA ASP A 62 19.39 -2.41 15.68
C ASP A 62 19.11 -3.91 15.46
N ASN A 63 18.66 -4.29 14.26
CA ASN A 63 18.39 -5.69 13.91
C ASN A 63 19.66 -6.47 13.51
N GLY A 64 20.84 -5.82 13.59
CA GLY A 64 22.13 -6.41 13.25
C GLY A 64 22.36 -6.50 11.73
N GLY A 65 23.62 -6.57 11.32
CA GLY A 65 24.03 -6.43 9.92
C GLY A 65 25.29 -5.58 9.83
N ASN A 66 25.78 -5.31 8.62
CA ASN A 66 27.01 -4.53 8.40
C ASN A 66 26.74 -3.03 8.19
N PHE A 67 25.65 -2.46 8.71
CA PHE A 67 25.24 -1.07 8.46
C PHE A 67 26.39 -0.06 8.62
N THR A 68 26.73 0.66 7.54
CA THR A 68 27.65 1.81 7.61
C THR A 68 26.98 3.08 8.11
N ASP A 69 25.67 3.20 7.89
CA ASP A 69 24.80 4.22 8.49
C ASP A 69 24.16 3.63 9.75
N LEU A 70 24.67 4.04 10.91
CA LEU A 70 24.21 3.57 12.22
C LEU A 70 22.96 4.29 12.73
N THR A 71 22.55 5.40 12.11
CA THR A 71 21.25 6.03 12.41
C THR A 71 20.15 5.42 11.57
N GLY A 72 20.50 4.92 10.38
CA GLY A 72 19.59 4.25 9.48
C GLY A 72 18.57 5.19 8.84
N GLY A 73 18.76 6.52 8.92
CA GLY A 73 17.78 7.53 8.57
C GLY A 73 18.29 8.95 8.77
N ASN A 74 17.56 9.94 8.25
CA ASN A 74 17.86 11.34 8.44
C ASN A 74 17.67 11.75 9.91
N ALA A 75 18.31 12.84 10.36
CA ALA A 75 18.19 13.31 11.74
C ALA A 75 16.74 13.61 12.15
N PHE A 76 15.92 14.07 11.21
CA PHE A 76 14.49 14.34 11.37
C PHE A 76 13.58 13.14 11.03
N GLU A 77 14.16 12.00 10.65
CA GLU A 77 13.45 10.72 10.45
C GLU A 77 14.05 9.64 11.38
N PRO A 78 14.08 9.86 12.71
CA PRO A 78 14.73 8.94 13.63
C PRO A 78 14.04 7.57 13.63
N ARG A 79 14.86 6.51 13.74
CA ARG A 79 14.40 5.14 13.98
C ARG A 79 14.10 4.90 15.47
N PRO A 80 13.28 3.89 15.81
CA PRO A 80 12.65 2.89 14.92
C PRO A 80 11.44 3.46 14.16
N TRP A 81 11.19 2.94 12.96
CA TRP A 81 10.03 3.28 12.16
C TRP A 81 8.94 2.21 12.30
N GLY A 82 7.68 2.63 12.31
CA GLY A 82 6.52 1.76 12.16
C GLY A 82 5.70 2.13 10.94
N GLY A 83 5.39 3.42 10.75
CA GLY A 83 4.79 3.94 9.53
C GLY A 83 3.38 3.41 9.23
N VAL A 84 3.02 3.41 7.94
CA VAL A 84 1.79 2.78 7.44
C VAL A 84 1.71 1.28 7.82
N PRO A 85 2.81 0.48 7.76
CA PRO A 85 2.81 -0.90 8.27
C PRO A 85 2.44 -1.00 9.75
N GLY A 86 2.87 -0.05 10.59
CA GLY A 86 2.51 0.02 12.01
C GLY A 86 1.03 0.27 12.23
N VAL A 87 0.42 1.16 11.44
CA VAL A 87 -1.03 1.39 11.44
C VAL A 87 -1.78 0.13 10.98
N PHE A 88 -1.34 -0.47 9.87
CA PHE A 88 -1.90 -1.74 9.37
C PHE A 88 -1.85 -2.85 10.44
N LYS A 89 -0.72 -3.02 11.13
CA LYS A 89 -0.56 -4.01 12.21
C LYS A 89 -1.58 -3.80 13.32
N LYS A 90 -1.86 -2.54 13.69
CA LYS A 90 -2.87 -2.24 14.70
C LYS A 90 -4.28 -2.59 14.23
N LEU A 91 -4.61 -2.29 12.97
CA LEU A 91 -5.89 -2.65 12.35
C LEU A 91 -6.08 -4.16 12.34
N THR A 92 -5.06 -4.93 11.96
CA THR A 92 -5.12 -6.40 11.97
C THR A 92 -5.29 -6.96 13.39
N ASP A 93 -4.58 -6.40 14.38
CA ASP A 93 -4.71 -6.81 15.78
C ASP A 93 -6.11 -6.55 16.34
N GLN A 94 -6.67 -5.36 16.07
CA GLN A 94 -8.02 -5.02 16.49
C GLN A 94 -9.07 -5.91 15.83
N ALA A 95 -8.83 -6.33 14.58
CA ALA A 95 -9.69 -7.26 13.86
C ALA A 95 -9.49 -8.74 14.27
N GLY A 96 -8.52 -9.04 15.15
CA GLY A 96 -8.20 -10.41 15.58
C GLY A 96 -7.49 -11.25 14.51
N LEU A 97 -6.83 -10.60 13.55
CA LEU A 97 -6.04 -11.25 12.50
C LEU A 97 -4.58 -11.38 12.92
N ASP A 98 -3.98 -12.54 12.69
CA ASP A 98 -2.61 -12.85 13.08
C ASP A 98 -1.64 -12.52 11.93
N TYR A 99 -1.22 -11.26 11.82
CA TYR A 99 -0.26 -10.79 10.82
C TYR A 99 1.10 -10.50 11.45
N ALA A 100 2.16 -11.09 10.92
CA ALA A 100 3.54 -10.75 11.22
C ALA A 100 4.01 -9.71 10.19
N VAL A 101 4.07 -8.44 10.61
CA VAL A 101 4.33 -7.30 9.72
C VAL A 101 5.81 -6.95 9.72
N SER A 102 6.41 -6.97 8.54
CA SER A 102 7.79 -6.53 8.27
C SER A 102 7.79 -5.41 7.24
N HIS A 103 8.83 -4.58 7.26
CA HIS A 103 9.05 -3.59 6.19
C HIS A 103 10.52 -3.44 5.86
N SER A 104 10.80 -3.18 4.58
CA SER A 104 12.11 -2.82 4.04
C SER A 104 11.95 -1.47 3.35
N THR A 105 12.36 -0.39 4.03
CA THR A 105 12.12 0.96 3.55
C THR A 105 13.37 1.82 3.57
N ARG A 106 13.55 2.63 2.52
CA ARG A 106 14.63 3.63 2.44
C ARG A 106 14.10 4.91 1.82
N ASN A 107 14.46 6.05 2.39
CA ASN A 107 14.09 7.35 1.83
C ASN A 107 14.44 7.43 0.33
N ALA A 108 13.48 7.92 -0.45
CA ALA A 108 13.51 8.09 -1.91
C ALA A 108 13.92 6.84 -2.72
N ALA A 109 13.85 5.62 -2.16
CA ALA A 109 14.09 4.41 -2.93
C ALA A 109 12.94 4.15 -3.91
N SER A 110 13.30 3.85 -5.15
CA SER A 110 12.40 3.21 -6.12
C SER A 110 12.47 1.69 -6.01
N LEU A 111 11.53 0.97 -6.64
CA LEU A 111 11.57 -0.50 -6.75
C LEU A 111 12.87 -0.97 -7.43
N ARG A 112 13.32 -0.23 -8.45
CA ARG A 112 14.66 -0.39 -9.03
C ARG A 112 15.76 -0.31 -7.97
N GLY A 113 15.67 0.68 -7.08
CA GLY A 113 16.64 0.91 -6.02
C GLY A 113 16.68 -0.23 -5.00
N HIS A 114 15.52 -0.76 -4.64
CA HIS A 114 15.39 -1.95 -3.79
C HIS A 114 16.00 -3.17 -4.45
N PHE A 115 15.55 -3.50 -5.65
CA PHE A 115 15.96 -4.75 -6.30
C PHE A 115 17.45 -4.75 -6.69
N LEU A 116 18.00 -3.63 -7.17
CA LEU A 116 19.41 -3.55 -7.51
C LEU A 116 20.32 -3.29 -6.31
N ASN A 117 19.75 -3.11 -5.12
CA ASN A 117 20.46 -2.78 -3.89
C ASN A 117 21.34 -1.52 -4.04
N THR A 118 20.80 -0.45 -4.65
CA THR A 118 21.55 0.79 -4.93
C THR A 118 21.45 1.80 -3.78
N ASN A 119 21.66 1.35 -2.55
CA ASN A 119 21.58 2.11 -1.30
C ASN A 119 22.96 2.38 -0.69
N PRO A 120 23.05 3.17 0.40
CA PRO A 120 24.28 3.28 1.18
C PRO A 120 24.82 1.90 1.55
N ALA A 121 26.14 1.79 1.70
CA ALA A 121 26.80 0.50 1.91
C ALA A 121 26.15 -0.27 3.09
N ASP A 122 25.88 -1.55 2.82
CA ASP A 122 25.43 -2.57 3.78
C ASP A 122 23.94 -2.58 4.20
N TRP A 123 23.04 -1.83 3.54
CA TRP A 123 21.62 -2.23 3.57
C TRP A 123 21.41 -3.29 2.48
N ASP A 124 20.76 -4.40 2.80
CA ASP A 124 20.48 -5.47 1.84
C ASP A 124 18.99 -5.45 1.48
N LEU A 125 18.58 -4.45 0.70
CA LEU A 125 17.18 -4.25 0.30
C LEU A 125 16.64 -5.41 -0.54
N ARG A 126 17.44 -5.94 -1.48
CA ARG A 126 17.05 -7.15 -2.24
C ARG A 126 17.07 -8.39 -1.36
N GLY A 127 18.05 -8.54 -0.48
CA GLY A 127 18.10 -9.65 0.48
C GLY A 127 16.89 -9.65 1.41
N ASN A 128 16.40 -8.48 1.83
CA ASN A 128 15.17 -8.36 2.62
C ASN A 128 13.94 -8.89 1.87
N ILE A 129 13.84 -8.65 0.56
CA ILE A 129 12.78 -9.22 -0.29
C ILE A 129 12.90 -10.76 -0.32
N GLY A 130 14.11 -11.30 -0.43
CA GLY A 130 14.37 -12.75 -0.45
C GLY A 130 14.63 -13.40 0.91
N LEU A 131 14.37 -12.71 2.03
CA LEU A 131 14.84 -13.11 3.36
C LEU A 131 14.23 -14.43 3.83
N LYS A 132 12.94 -14.61 3.55
CA LYS A 132 12.12 -15.77 3.86
C LYS A 132 10.96 -15.83 2.88
N THR A 133 10.18 -16.90 2.93
CA THR A 133 8.93 -16.96 2.16
C THR A 133 7.93 -16.00 2.81
N TRP A 134 7.36 -15.13 1.99
CA TRP A 134 6.32 -14.19 2.39
C TRP A 134 4.97 -14.73 1.93
N ASP A 135 3.92 -14.56 2.73
CA ASP A 135 2.56 -14.81 2.25
C ASP A 135 2.09 -13.64 1.38
N LYS A 136 2.45 -12.40 1.77
CA LYS A 136 2.06 -11.17 1.07
C LYS A 136 3.23 -10.20 0.97
N VAL A 137 3.39 -9.54 -0.18
CA VAL A 137 4.35 -8.45 -0.36
C VAL A 137 3.65 -7.23 -0.93
N VAL A 138 3.86 -6.07 -0.33
CA VAL A 138 3.30 -4.78 -0.79
C VAL A 138 4.43 -3.92 -1.33
N LEU A 139 4.36 -3.59 -2.62
CA LEU A 139 5.36 -2.81 -3.35
C LEU A 139 4.91 -1.37 -3.53
N GLN A 140 5.60 -0.45 -2.87
CA GLN A 140 5.42 0.98 -3.05
C GLN A 140 6.58 1.58 -3.86
N GLU A 141 6.24 2.07 -5.05
CA GLU A 141 7.17 2.75 -5.94
C GLU A 141 7.36 4.23 -5.55
N GLN A 142 8.50 4.83 -5.89
CA GLN A 142 8.71 6.27 -5.76
C GLN A 142 7.62 7.05 -6.52
N SER A 143 7.14 8.12 -5.90
CA SER A 143 5.85 8.77 -6.24
C SER A 143 5.73 9.36 -7.63
N ASP A 144 6.84 9.68 -8.29
CA ASP A 144 6.85 10.23 -9.65
C ASP A 144 7.15 9.17 -10.71
N GLU A 145 7.79 8.05 -10.34
CA GLU A 145 8.32 7.06 -11.28
C GLU A 145 7.24 6.52 -12.22
N VAL A 146 6.05 6.20 -11.70
CA VAL A 146 4.96 5.57 -12.45
C VAL A 146 4.21 6.52 -13.40
N LEU A 147 4.37 7.83 -13.21
CA LEU A 147 3.66 8.86 -13.99
C LEU A 147 4.18 8.90 -15.44
N PRO A 148 3.40 9.40 -16.40
CA PRO A 148 3.88 9.55 -17.77
C PRO A 148 4.99 10.60 -17.85
N ARG A 149 5.93 10.36 -18.77
CA ARG A 149 7.00 11.31 -19.07
C ARG A 149 6.41 12.58 -19.67
N GLN A 150 6.68 13.70 -19.01
CA GLN A 150 6.17 15.00 -19.43
C GLN A 150 7.14 16.13 -19.09
N THR A 151 6.96 17.26 -19.78
CA THR A 151 7.72 18.49 -19.57
C THR A 151 6.74 19.64 -19.43
N ASN A 152 6.86 20.40 -18.34
CA ASN A 152 5.95 21.50 -18.07
C ASN A 152 6.24 22.74 -18.93
N ALA A 153 5.41 23.77 -18.80
CA ALA A 153 5.54 25.03 -19.55
C ALA A 153 6.87 25.77 -19.28
N ALA A 154 7.51 25.52 -18.14
CA ALA A 154 8.82 26.07 -17.79
C ALA A 154 10.00 25.25 -18.37
N GLY A 155 9.73 24.21 -19.17
CA GLY A 155 10.75 23.36 -19.77
C GLY A 155 11.39 22.35 -18.79
N ARG A 156 10.78 22.12 -17.63
CA ARG A 156 11.25 21.16 -16.64
C ARG A 156 10.61 19.80 -16.86
N ALA A 157 11.43 18.76 -16.95
CA ALA A 157 10.95 17.39 -17.09
C ALA A 157 10.55 16.82 -15.73
N LEU A 158 9.43 16.10 -15.68
CA LEU A 158 9.06 15.30 -14.52
C LEU A 158 10.07 14.14 -14.38
N ALA A 159 10.49 13.84 -13.16
CA ALA A 159 11.49 12.81 -12.88
C ALA A 159 10.94 11.36 -12.97
N SER A 160 9.90 11.15 -13.75
CA SER A 160 9.21 9.87 -13.94
C SER A 160 10.00 8.88 -14.80
N ASN A 161 9.96 7.59 -14.50
CA ASN A 161 10.42 6.51 -15.36
C ASN A 161 9.43 5.33 -15.34
N PRO A 162 8.28 5.47 -16.02
CA PRO A 162 7.20 4.48 -15.90
C PRO A 162 7.62 3.12 -16.46
N GLU A 163 8.56 3.10 -17.41
CA GLU A 163 9.18 1.86 -17.90
C GLU A 163 9.91 1.10 -16.80
N TYR A 164 10.62 1.81 -15.91
CA TYR A 164 11.31 1.17 -14.79
C TYR A 164 10.35 0.72 -13.70
N THR A 165 9.26 1.45 -13.43
CA THR A 165 8.23 0.95 -12.50
C THR A 165 7.69 -0.39 -12.96
N ARG A 166 7.28 -0.49 -14.23
CA ARG A 166 6.75 -1.75 -14.76
C ARG A 166 7.78 -2.86 -14.71
N TYR A 167 8.97 -2.59 -15.24
CA TYR A 167 10.04 -3.58 -15.33
C TYR A 167 10.55 -4.07 -13.97
N PHE A 168 10.69 -3.20 -12.97
CA PHE A 168 11.19 -3.63 -11.65
C PHE A 168 10.10 -4.19 -10.74
N ALA A 169 8.83 -3.82 -10.92
CA ALA A 169 7.74 -4.53 -10.25
C ALA A 169 7.65 -5.99 -10.74
N ASP A 170 7.73 -6.18 -12.07
CA ASP A 170 7.77 -7.47 -12.77
C ASP A 170 8.96 -8.34 -12.28
N ILE A 171 10.18 -7.80 -12.31
CA ILE A 171 11.36 -8.49 -11.77
C ILE A 171 11.20 -8.90 -10.30
N ILE A 172 10.63 -8.03 -9.46
CA ILE A 172 10.45 -8.35 -8.03
C ILE A 172 9.41 -9.46 -7.85
N GLU A 173 8.32 -9.42 -8.61
CA GLU A 173 7.29 -10.45 -8.61
C GLU A 173 7.87 -11.81 -9.01
N ASP A 174 8.58 -11.87 -10.14
CA ASP A 174 9.28 -13.07 -10.60
C ASP A 174 10.24 -13.62 -9.53
N TYR A 175 11.01 -12.74 -8.91
CA TYR A 175 11.98 -13.09 -7.87
C TYR A 175 11.30 -13.64 -6.60
N LEU A 176 10.05 -13.27 -6.34
CA LEU A 176 9.27 -13.79 -5.22
C LEU A 176 8.59 -15.12 -5.56
N HIS A 177 8.30 -15.40 -6.83
CA HIS A 177 7.63 -16.64 -7.26
C HIS A 177 8.57 -17.76 -7.69
N SER A 178 9.75 -17.43 -8.23
CA SER A 178 10.68 -18.41 -8.80
C SER A 178 12.02 -18.49 -8.06
N PRO A 179 12.48 -19.70 -7.66
CA PRO A 179 13.75 -19.87 -6.95
C PRO A 179 14.98 -19.85 -7.86
N GLY A 180 14.78 -19.90 -9.18
CA GLY A 180 15.85 -19.98 -10.17
C GLY A 180 16.68 -18.71 -10.28
N PRO A 181 17.86 -18.76 -10.94
CA PRO A 181 18.59 -17.56 -11.25
C PRO A 181 17.74 -16.69 -12.18
N TYR A 182 17.44 -15.47 -11.73
CA TYR A 182 16.80 -14.47 -12.55
C TYR A 182 17.66 -14.18 -13.77
N PRO A 183 17.08 -14.05 -14.97
CA PRO A 183 17.82 -13.69 -16.18
C PRO A 183 18.67 -12.42 -16.00
N SER A 184 19.67 -12.26 -16.85
CA SER A 184 20.50 -11.06 -16.88
C SER A 184 19.67 -9.80 -17.05
N ILE A 185 19.73 -8.88 -16.08
CA ILE A 185 18.97 -7.63 -16.10
C ILE A 185 19.76 -6.54 -16.84
N ARG A 186 19.16 -5.97 -17.88
CA ARG A 186 19.64 -4.70 -18.49
C ARG A 186 18.52 -3.69 -18.56
N TYR A 187 18.89 -2.43 -18.36
CA TYR A 187 17.92 -1.33 -18.45
C TYR A 187 17.23 -1.22 -19.80
N ARG A 188 17.88 -1.61 -20.91
CA ARG A 188 17.22 -1.63 -22.23
C ARG A 188 15.96 -2.51 -22.25
N GLU A 189 15.91 -3.57 -21.44
CA GLU A 189 14.82 -4.55 -21.46
C GLU A 189 13.52 -3.96 -20.88
N ALA A 190 13.59 -2.84 -20.15
CA ALA A 190 12.42 -2.07 -19.71
C ALA A 190 11.70 -1.33 -20.86
N PHE A 191 12.36 -1.17 -22.02
CA PHE A 191 11.88 -0.34 -23.12
C PHE A 191 11.40 -1.21 -24.29
N GLU A 192 10.34 -0.76 -24.94
CA GLU A 192 9.83 -1.41 -26.15
C GLU A 192 10.87 -1.38 -27.28
N GLY A 193 10.82 -2.38 -28.16
CA GLY A 193 11.66 -2.47 -29.37
C GLY A 193 11.65 -3.89 -29.93
N ALA A 194 11.68 -4.02 -31.26
CA ALA A 194 11.64 -5.33 -31.92
C ALA A 194 12.95 -6.12 -31.76
N ASN A 195 14.02 -5.46 -31.30
CA ASN A 195 15.33 -6.04 -31.07
C ASN A 195 16.14 -5.20 -30.06
N ASN A 196 17.28 -5.75 -29.60
CA ASN A 196 18.16 -5.10 -28.63
C ASN A 196 18.65 -3.71 -29.04
N ALA A 197 18.83 -3.44 -30.34
CA ALA A 197 19.32 -2.15 -30.82
C ALA A 197 18.24 -1.06 -30.68
N GLU A 198 16.99 -1.38 -31.02
CA GLU A 198 15.84 -0.49 -30.82
C GLU A 198 15.58 -0.23 -29.33
N GLN A 199 15.58 -1.28 -28.50
CA GLN A 199 15.45 -1.16 -27.05
C GLN A 199 16.55 -0.27 -26.44
N THR A 200 17.79 -0.43 -26.91
CA THR A 200 18.92 0.41 -26.49
C THR A 200 18.71 1.86 -26.88
N ALA A 201 18.30 2.12 -28.12
CA ALA A 201 18.03 3.47 -28.61
C ALA A 201 16.92 4.14 -27.79
N ASN A 202 15.84 3.42 -27.49
CA ASN A 202 14.72 3.93 -26.69
C ASN A 202 15.14 4.19 -25.23
N CYS A 203 15.89 3.28 -24.61
CA CYS A 203 16.49 3.48 -23.29
C CYS A 203 17.33 4.77 -23.24
N MET A 204 18.22 4.98 -24.21
CA MET A 204 19.07 6.17 -24.28
C MET A 204 18.25 7.44 -24.49
N ALA A 205 17.27 7.40 -25.40
CA ALA A 205 16.44 8.55 -25.74
C ALA A 205 15.60 9.02 -24.54
N LEU A 206 14.98 8.08 -23.82
CA LEU A 206 14.04 8.39 -22.74
C LEU A 206 14.73 8.68 -21.40
N THR A 207 15.84 7.99 -21.11
CA THR A 207 16.54 8.14 -19.81
C THR A 207 17.76 9.05 -19.87
N ARG A 208 18.20 9.45 -21.07
CA ARG A 208 19.48 10.14 -21.32
C ARG A 208 20.70 9.35 -20.84
N SER A 209 20.56 8.04 -20.62
CA SER A 209 21.66 7.15 -20.28
C SER A 209 22.57 6.89 -21.49
N SER A 210 23.80 6.49 -21.23
CA SER A 210 24.71 6.01 -22.29
C SER A 210 24.32 4.61 -22.76
N GLU A 211 24.74 4.26 -23.98
CA GLU A 211 24.62 2.90 -24.53
C GLU A 211 25.19 1.84 -23.57
N ILE A 212 26.34 2.14 -22.97
CA ILE A 212 27.00 1.29 -21.96
C ILE A 212 26.07 1.09 -20.76
N THR A 213 25.45 2.14 -20.24
CA THR A 213 24.54 2.02 -19.10
C THR A 213 23.29 1.21 -19.45
N CYS A 214 22.71 1.42 -20.63
CA CYS A 214 21.55 0.67 -21.11
C CYS A 214 21.84 -0.83 -21.33
N ASN A 215 23.07 -1.18 -21.74
CA ASN A 215 23.46 -2.56 -22.06
C ASN A 215 24.25 -3.29 -20.96
N ARG A 216 24.75 -2.59 -19.95
CA ARG A 216 25.54 -3.20 -18.87
C ARG A 216 24.67 -4.22 -18.15
N ASN A 217 25.16 -5.45 -18.04
CA ASN A 217 24.51 -6.46 -17.24
C ASN A 217 24.55 -6.04 -15.76
N ARG A 218 23.40 -6.03 -15.09
CA ARG A 218 23.31 -5.70 -13.66
C ARG A 218 23.45 -6.93 -12.78
N ASN A 219 23.42 -8.13 -13.37
CA ASN A 219 23.46 -9.37 -12.64
C ASN A 219 23.73 -10.58 -13.53
N ASP A 220 24.42 -11.56 -12.98
CA ASP A 220 24.57 -12.87 -13.62
C ASP A 220 23.86 -14.00 -12.81
N ASP A 221 23.55 -13.85 -11.50
CA ASP A 221 23.09 -14.94 -10.61
C ASP A 221 22.21 -14.48 -9.40
N PHE A 222 21.06 -13.83 -9.62
CA PHE A 222 20.16 -13.47 -8.50
C PHE A 222 19.20 -14.63 -8.31
N ALA A 223 19.18 -15.24 -7.14
CA ALA A 223 18.28 -16.34 -6.84
C ALA A 223 17.61 -16.10 -5.49
N ASN A 224 16.35 -16.50 -5.37
CA ASN A 224 15.61 -16.46 -4.12
C ASN A 224 15.28 -17.88 -3.66
N PRO A 225 16.09 -18.50 -2.78
CA PRO A 225 15.80 -19.85 -2.30
C PRO A 225 14.49 -19.94 -1.49
N ASN A 226 13.91 -18.80 -1.12
CA ASN A 226 12.67 -18.71 -0.36
C ASN A 226 11.45 -18.31 -1.22
N ALA A 227 11.60 -18.24 -2.54
CA ALA A 227 10.50 -17.94 -3.44
C ALA A 227 9.37 -18.99 -3.35
N SER A 228 8.15 -18.54 -3.61
CA SER A 228 6.94 -19.35 -3.60
C SER A 228 5.92 -18.77 -4.57
N GLU A 229 5.38 -19.62 -5.47
CA GLU A 229 4.27 -19.28 -6.38
C GLU A 229 2.99 -18.84 -5.65
N GLU A 230 2.88 -19.14 -4.36
CA GLU A 230 1.73 -18.75 -3.51
C GLU A 230 1.89 -17.35 -2.89
N THR A 231 3.03 -16.68 -3.08
CA THR A 231 3.25 -15.32 -2.54
C THR A 231 2.31 -14.35 -3.23
N GLU A 232 1.46 -13.63 -2.51
CA GLU A 232 0.61 -12.61 -3.13
C GLU A 232 1.34 -11.26 -3.18
N VAL A 233 1.66 -10.77 -4.37
CA VAL A 233 2.36 -9.49 -4.57
C VAL A 233 1.37 -8.38 -4.95
N PHE A 234 1.30 -7.32 -4.16
CA PHE A 234 0.41 -6.18 -4.34
C PHE A 234 1.19 -4.91 -4.65
N LEU A 235 0.63 -4.03 -5.49
CA LEU A 235 1.11 -2.66 -5.64
C LEU A 235 0.40 -1.73 -4.66
N TYR A 236 1.16 -0.88 -3.98
CA TYR A 236 0.63 0.27 -3.25
C TYR A 236 0.59 1.47 -4.21
N GLN A 237 -0.61 1.80 -4.72
CA GLN A 237 -0.84 2.98 -5.56
C GLN A 237 -0.59 4.26 -4.76
N THR A 238 0.40 5.06 -5.14
CA THR A 238 0.66 6.36 -4.51
C THR A 238 -0.44 7.38 -4.84
N TRP A 239 -0.39 8.57 -4.22
CA TRP A 239 -1.40 9.64 -4.39
C TRP A 239 -0.90 10.81 -5.23
N ALA A 240 -1.85 11.58 -5.76
CA ALA A 240 -1.57 12.85 -6.41
C ALA A 240 -0.91 13.82 -5.42
N ARG A 241 0.14 14.51 -5.87
CA ARG A 241 0.99 15.37 -5.05
C ARG A 241 0.62 16.84 -5.25
N PRO A 242 0.10 17.55 -4.22
CA PRO A 242 -0.16 18.97 -4.32
C PRO A 242 1.03 19.80 -4.79
N ASN A 243 2.27 19.40 -4.47
CA ASN A 243 3.45 20.15 -4.90
C ASN A 243 3.78 20.04 -6.40
N LEU A 244 3.07 19.17 -7.14
CA LEU A 244 3.16 19.03 -8.61
C LEU A 244 1.92 19.60 -9.34
N VAL A 245 0.95 20.17 -8.62
CA VAL A 245 -0.25 20.77 -9.20
C VAL A 245 -0.08 22.28 -9.36
N ASP A 246 -0.61 22.85 -10.44
CA ASP A 246 -0.58 24.29 -10.69
C ASP A 246 -1.11 25.11 -9.51
N GLY A 247 -0.43 26.21 -9.20
CA GLY A 247 -0.69 27.02 -8.00
C GLY A 247 0.11 26.60 -6.78
N ALA A 248 0.87 25.49 -6.85
CA ALA A 248 1.78 25.09 -5.79
C ALA A 248 2.83 26.15 -5.47
N PHE A 249 3.19 26.24 -4.20
CA PHE A 249 4.30 27.06 -3.73
C PHE A 249 5.57 26.22 -3.69
N ALA A 250 6.72 26.87 -3.91
CA ALA A 250 7.99 26.19 -3.66
C ALA A 250 8.13 25.94 -2.14
N THR A 251 8.50 24.72 -1.77
CA THR A 251 8.77 24.33 -0.39
C THR A 251 10.23 23.91 -0.22
N GLU A 252 10.77 24.17 0.97
CA GLU A 252 12.09 23.71 1.38
C GLU A 252 11.97 23.04 2.75
N THR A 253 12.62 21.90 2.88
CA THR A 253 12.68 21.13 4.13
C THR A 253 14.03 21.34 4.77
N ASP A 254 14.05 21.76 6.03
CA ASP A 254 15.29 21.85 6.80
C ASP A 254 15.87 20.44 7.01
N GLU A 255 17.11 20.22 6.56
CA GLU A 255 17.76 18.91 6.61
C GLU A 255 18.11 18.44 8.04
N THR A 256 18.00 19.32 9.04
CA THR A 256 18.27 19.01 10.45
C THR A 256 16.97 18.79 11.22
N THR A 257 16.00 19.70 11.10
CA THR A 257 14.76 19.66 11.89
C THR A 257 13.62 18.95 11.17
N GLY A 258 13.67 18.88 9.84
CA GLY A 258 12.58 18.35 9.01
C GLY A 258 11.43 19.34 8.79
N ASP A 259 11.53 20.55 9.35
CA ASP A 259 10.52 21.60 9.22
C ASP A 259 10.39 22.02 7.76
N VAL A 260 9.14 22.23 7.33
CA VAL A 260 8.84 22.66 5.97
C VAL A 260 8.58 24.16 5.97
N THR A 261 9.28 24.88 5.12
CA THR A 261 9.03 26.30 4.87
C THR A 261 8.45 26.50 3.48
N ARG A 262 7.41 27.32 3.39
CA ARG A 262 6.76 27.71 2.15
C ARG A 262 7.35 29.02 1.65
N SER A 263 7.76 29.06 0.39
CA SER A 263 8.20 30.27 -0.30
C SER A 263 7.05 31.25 -0.52
N THR A 264 7.39 32.51 -0.82
CA THR A 264 6.42 33.51 -1.31
C THR A 264 6.18 33.38 -2.82
N GLU A 265 6.97 32.57 -3.52
CA GLU A 265 6.89 32.34 -4.96
C GLU A 265 6.21 30.99 -5.27
N LEU A 266 5.52 30.96 -6.43
CA LEU A 266 4.98 29.72 -6.97
C LEU A 266 6.11 28.78 -7.44
N SER A 267 5.89 27.48 -7.25
CA SER A 267 6.75 26.43 -7.76
C SER A 267 6.78 26.46 -9.28
N GLN A 268 7.99 26.31 -9.85
CA GLN A 268 8.16 26.09 -11.29
C GLN A 268 8.17 24.60 -11.66
N ASN A 269 7.99 23.70 -10.67
CA ASN A 269 8.02 22.26 -10.83
C ASN A 269 6.60 21.65 -10.82
N THR A 270 5.57 22.40 -11.23
CA THR A 270 4.22 21.85 -11.41
C THR A 270 4.10 21.20 -12.79
N HIS A 271 3.31 20.14 -12.88
CA HIS A 271 3.14 19.31 -14.08
C HIS A 271 1.68 19.01 -14.40
N TYR A 272 0.77 19.17 -13.44
CA TYR A 272 -0.64 18.84 -13.59
C TYR A 272 -1.52 20.04 -13.31
N ALA A 273 -2.67 20.12 -13.99
CA ALA A 273 -3.65 21.15 -13.73
C ALA A 273 -4.49 20.87 -12.47
N SER A 274 -4.60 19.60 -12.05
CA SER A 274 -5.37 19.19 -10.87
C SER A 274 -4.86 17.89 -10.24
N LEU A 275 -5.29 17.62 -9.00
CA LEU A 275 -5.07 16.33 -8.34
C LEU A 275 -5.75 15.17 -9.10
N ALA A 276 -6.92 15.43 -9.70
CA ALA A 276 -7.67 14.42 -10.44
C ALA A 276 -6.92 13.96 -11.70
N GLU A 277 -6.36 14.90 -12.48
CA GLU A 277 -5.57 14.56 -13.67
C GLU A 277 -4.34 13.71 -13.31
N MET A 278 -3.63 14.09 -12.25
CA MET A 278 -2.51 13.29 -11.76
C MET A 278 -2.95 11.91 -11.25
N THR A 279 -4.11 11.82 -10.60
CA THR A 279 -4.66 10.54 -10.12
C THR A 279 -5.02 9.62 -11.29
N ASP A 280 -5.62 10.13 -12.37
CA ASP A 280 -5.93 9.35 -13.57
C ASP A 280 -4.66 8.77 -14.21
N ASP A 281 -3.57 9.54 -14.23
CA ASP A 281 -2.27 9.09 -14.73
C ASP A 281 -1.62 8.05 -13.80
N LEU A 282 -1.75 8.20 -12.48
CA LEU A 282 -1.35 7.17 -11.52
C LEU A 282 -2.13 5.87 -11.77
N VAL A 283 -3.45 5.94 -11.86
CA VAL A 283 -4.32 4.78 -12.14
C VAL A 283 -3.89 4.08 -13.41
N THR A 284 -3.68 4.84 -14.49
CA THR A 284 -3.23 4.30 -15.78
C THR A 284 -1.86 3.64 -15.68
N GLY A 285 -0.91 4.27 -15.01
CA GLY A 285 0.45 3.75 -14.86
C GLY A 285 0.50 2.47 -14.02
N TYR A 286 -0.23 2.41 -12.91
CA TYR A 286 -0.32 1.20 -12.08
C TYR A 286 -1.04 0.06 -12.80
N ALA A 287 -2.10 0.34 -13.57
CA ALA A 287 -2.77 -0.66 -14.40
C ALA A 287 -1.82 -1.24 -15.47
N ALA A 288 -0.98 -0.40 -16.08
CA ALA A 288 0.03 -0.86 -17.04
C ALA A 288 1.11 -1.74 -16.38
N THR A 289 1.49 -1.45 -15.13
CA THR A 289 2.39 -2.30 -14.33
C THR A 289 1.81 -3.69 -14.10
N VAL A 290 0.53 -3.77 -13.69
CA VAL A 290 -0.17 -5.05 -13.53
C VAL A 290 -0.24 -5.82 -14.85
N ALA A 291 -0.59 -5.14 -15.95
CA ALA A 291 -0.68 -5.76 -17.25
C ALA A 291 0.67 -6.32 -17.74
N GLN A 292 1.78 -5.64 -17.44
CA GLN A 292 3.11 -6.12 -17.81
C GLN A 292 3.49 -7.36 -17.00
N ALA A 293 3.33 -7.33 -15.67
CA ALA A 293 3.66 -8.47 -14.80
C ALA A 293 2.77 -9.70 -15.04
N ALA A 294 1.59 -9.52 -15.65
CA ALA A 294 0.74 -10.65 -16.03
C ALA A 294 1.14 -11.29 -17.38
N ALA A 295 2.02 -10.66 -18.17
CA ALA A 295 2.23 -11.00 -19.58
C ALA A 295 3.18 -12.18 -19.81
N ASP A 296 4.08 -12.48 -18.87
CA ASP A 296 5.10 -13.52 -18.99
C ASP A 296 4.70 -14.86 -18.34
N GLY A 297 3.66 -14.86 -17.50
CA GLY A 297 3.06 -16.05 -16.89
C GLY A 297 3.72 -16.51 -15.60
N SER A 298 4.44 -15.64 -14.90
CA SER A 298 5.17 -15.89 -13.64
C SER A 298 4.30 -15.99 -12.38
N GLY A 299 3.01 -15.64 -12.48
CA GLY A 299 2.05 -15.57 -11.37
C GLY A 299 1.30 -14.24 -11.37
N GLY A 300 2.00 -13.18 -11.75
CA GLY A 300 1.51 -11.82 -11.83
C GLY A 300 1.28 -11.17 -10.47
N LEU A 301 0.86 -9.92 -10.51
CA LEU A 301 0.51 -9.16 -9.31
C LEU A 301 -0.93 -9.52 -8.86
N ALA A 302 -1.08 -9.84 -7.58
CA ALA A 302 -2.36 -10.18 -6.95
C ALA A 302 -3.36 -9.01 -6.95
N GLY A 303 -2.87 -7.77 -6.98
CA GLY A 303 -3.71 -6.59 -7.14
C GLY A 303 -3.01 -5.27 -6.86
N VAL A 304 -3.81 -4.20 -6.84
CA VAL A 304 -3.39 -2.84 -6.48
C VAL A 304 -4.23 -2.38 -5.30
N ALA A 305 -3.60 -1.87 -4.24
CA ALA A 305 -4.25 -1.12 -3.19
C ALA A 305 -4.45 0.33 -3.68
N PRO A 306 -5.69 0.77 -3.99
CA PRO A 306 -5.96 2.02 -4.72
C PRO A 306 -5.97 3.24 -3.78
N VAL A 307 -4.85 3.51 -3.12
CA VAL A 307 -4.76 4.60 -2.13
C VAL A 307 -4.88 5.97 -2.78
N GLY A 308 -4.24 6.19 -3.95
CA GLY A 308 -4.37 7.45 -4.69
C GLY A 308 -5.82 7.77 -5.08
N GLU A 309 -6.55 6.78 -5.56
CA GLU A 309 -7.98 6.93 -5.84
C GLU A 309 -8.80 7.19 -4.57
N ALA A 310 -8.44 6.59 -3.42
CA ALA A 310 -9.11 6.88 -2.16
C ALA A 310 -8.88 8.34 -1.71
N PHE A 311 -7.67 8.89 -1.92
CA PHE A 311 -7.39 10.30 -1.66
C PHE A 311 -8.26 11.19 -2.56
N GLN A 312 -8.28 10.91 -3.87
CA GLN A 312 -9.10 11.67 -4.82
C GLN A 312 -10.61 11.56 -4.50
N ARG A 313 -11.08 10.38 -4.08
CA ARG A 313 -12.47 10.19 -3.64
C ARG A 313 -12.84 11.07 -2.46
N ALA A 314 -11.94 11.24 -1.49
CA ALA A 314 -12.19 12.11 -0.35
C ALA A 314 -12.29 13.58 -0.78
N VAL A 315 -11.45 14.01 -1.72
CA VAL A 315 -11.50 15.35 -2.33
C VAL A 315 -12.81 15.55 -3.09
N ASP A 316 -13.16 14.65 -4.01
CA ASP A 316 -14.38 14.73 -4.83
C ASP A 316 -15.66 14.75 -4.00
N ALA A 317 -15.63 14.10 -2.84
CA ALA A 317 -16.75 14.07 -1.89
C ALA A 317 -16.83 15.34 -1.00
N GLY A 318 -15.88 16.26 -1.11
CA GLY A 318 -15.79 17.45 -0.25
C GLY A 318 -15.50 17.10 1.21
N LEU A 319 -14.75 16.01 1.44
CA LEU A 319 -14.35 15.54 2.78
C LEU A 319 -12.90 15.90 3.10
N ALA A 320 -12.08 16.11 2.06
CA ALA A 320 -10.68 16.49 2.17
C ALA A 320 -10.40 17.77 1.39
N THR A 321 -9.42 18.54 1.86
CA THR A 321 -8.97 19.81 1.29
C THR A 321 -8.49 19.62 -0.15
N GLU A 322 -9.17 20.24 -1.12
CA GLU A 322 -8.77 20.17 -2.54
C GLU A 322 -7.59 21.11 -2.84
N ASP A 323 -7.74 22.40 -2.50
CA ASP A 323 -6.70 23.41 -2.68
C ASP A 323 -5.80 23.48 -1.44
N PHE A 324 -4.85 22.55 -1.38
CA PHE A 324 -3.83 22.49 -0.33
C PHE A 324 -3.05 23.81 -0.13
N TRP A 325 -2.92 24.62 -1.18
CA TRP A 325 -2.14 25.86 -1.16
C TRP A 325 -3.00 27.10 -0.90
N GLY A 326 -4.32 26.91 -0.85
CA GLY A 326 -5.34 27.95 -0.71
C GLY A 326 -5.22 28.73 0.61
N PRO A 327 -5.70 29.99 0.64
CA PRO A 327 -5.64 30.83 1.83
C PRO A 327 -6.51 30.31 2.99
N ASP A 328 -7.49 29.47 2.70
CA ASP A 328 -8.44 28.87 3.64
C ASP A 328 -8.18 27.39 3.91
N ALA A 329 -7.17 26.77 3.30
CA ALA A 329 -6.86 25.33 3.38
C ALA A 329 -6.79 24.77 4.81
N LEU A 330 -6.29 25.55 5.78
CA LEU A 330 -6.19 25.13 7.18
C LEU A 330 -7.44 25.46 8.02
N THR A 331 -8.45 26.08 7.43
CA THR A 331 -9.63 26.63 8.13
C THR A 331 -10.96 26.30 7.48
N ASP A 332 -10.95 25.54 6.38
CA ASP A 332 -12.13 25.12 5.63
C ASP A 332 -12.96 24.04 6.36
N GLY A 333 -12.37 23.43 7.40
CA GLY A 333 -13.00 22.39 8.21
C GLY A 333 -12.97 21.00 7.55
N LEU A 334 -12.15 20.82 6.53
CA LEU A 334 -11.95 19.56 5.82
C LEU A 334 -10.76 18.78 6.40
N ILE A 335 -10.60 17.53 5.95
CA ILE A 335 -9.49 16.68 6.34
C ILE A 335 -8.28 16.97 5.46
N ASP A 336 -7.16 17.34 6.08
CA ASP A 336 -5.89 17.51 5.37
C ASP A 336 -5.18 16.16 5.19
N LEU A 337 -5.23 15.61 3.97
CA LEU A 337 -4.59 14.32 3.66
C LEU A 337 -3.08 14.40 3.44
N TRP A 338 -2.55 15.59 3.15
CA TRP A 338 -1.13 15.80 2.87
C TRP A 338 -0.42 16.51 4.01
N PHE A 339 0.86 16.21 4.16
CA PHE A 339 1.76 16.96 5.03
C PHE A 339 2.23 18.25 4.33
N ASP A 340 2.77 19.20 5.11
CA ASP A 340 3.13 20.56 4.72
C ASP A 340 4.04 20.69 3.48
N ASP A 341 4.76 19.62 3.12
CA ASP A 341 5.59 19.59 1.91
C ASP A 341 4.81 19.33 0.60
N GLY A 342 3.50 19.10 0.69
CA GLY A 342 2.62 18.78 -0.45
C GLY A 342 3.02 17.49 -1.17
N THR A 343 3.85 16.65 -0.55
CA THR A 343 4.43 15.44 -1.10
C THR A 343 4.00 14.22 -0.28
N HIS A 344 4.25 14.25 1.03
CA HIS A 344 3.98 13.15 1.96
C HIS A 344 2.53 13.20 2.47
N ALA A 345 2.04 12.06 2.93
CA ALA A 345 0.75 11.99 3.58
C ALA A 345 0.83 12.57 5.01
N SER A 346 -0.22 13.24 5.45
CA SER A 346 -0.40 13.57 6.86
C SER A 346 -0.71 12.30 7.68
N LYS A 347 -0.98 12.46 8.98
CA LYS A 347 -1.55 11.36 9.78
C LYS A 347 -2.88 10.84 9.22
N PHE A 348 -3.71 11.71 8.66
CA PHE A 348 -5.00 11.33 8.08
C PHE A 348 -4.80 10.58 6.76
N GLY A 349 -3.91 11.08 5.89
CA GLY A 349 -3.57 10.39 4.64
C GLY A 349 -2.97 9.03 4.89
N SER A 350 -2.04 8.91 5.84
CA SER A 350 -1.38 7.64 6.18
C SER A 350 -2.36 6.64 6.83
N TYR A 351 -3.30 7.12 7.62
CA TYR A 351 -4.39 6.30 8.15
C TYR A 351 -5.30 5.77 7.01
N LEU A 352 -5.68 6.64 6.07
CA LEU A 352 -6.44 6.24 4.89
C LEU A 352 -5.67 5.21 4.04
N SER A 353 -4.37 5.40 3.84
CA SER A 353 -3.50 4.42 3.17
C SER A 353 -3.56 3.05 3.85
N ALA A 354 -3.41 3.03 5.18
CA ALA A 354 -3.44 1.79 5.95
C ALA A 354 -4.80 1.09 5.87
N LEU A 355 -5.92 1.83 5.88
CA LEU A 355 -7.28 1.29 5.74
C LEU A 355 -7.50 0.65 4.36
N VAL A 356 -7.06 1.31 3.29
CA VAL A 356 -7.18 0.80 1.93
C VAL A 356 -6.33 -0.45 1.75
N ILE A 357 -5.09 -0.45 2.26
CA ILE A 357 -4.22 -1.63 2.23
C ILE A 357 -4.81 -2.76 3.09
N TYR A 358 -5.33 -2.45 4.29
CA TYR A 358 -6.02 -3.41 5.14
C TYR A 358 -7.15 -4.12 4.40
N GLY A 359 -8.07 -3.36 3.80
CA GLY A 359 -9.19 -3.97 3.09
C GLY A 359 -8.76 -4.73 1.82
N THR A 360 -7.71 -4.26 1.14
CA THR A 360 -7.14 -4.96 -0.04
C THR A 360 -6.54 -6.31 0.35
N LEU A 361 -5.71 -6.36 1.40
CA LEU A 361 -4.97 -7.57 1.78
C LEU A 361 -5.83 -8.59 2.53
N THR A 362 -6.79 -8.12 3.32
CA THR A 362 -7.60 -8.97 4.20
C THR A 362 -8.96 -9.33 3.60
N GLY A 363 -9.43 -8.57 2.61
CA GLY A 363 -10.79 -8.69 2.08
C GLY A 363 -11.89 -8.25 3.06
N LEU A 364 -11.54 -7.59 4.16
CA LEU A 364 -12.49 -7.10 5.16
C LEU A 364 -12.79 -5.61 4.98
N ASP A 365 -14.03 -5.22 5.23
CA ASP A 365 -14.50 -3.84 5.07
C ASP A 365 -13.91 -2.91 6.15
N PRO A 366 -13.12 -1.88 5.77
CA PRO A 366 -12.57 -0.91 6.72
C PRO A 366 -13.63 -0.11 7.49
N ALA A 367 -14.87 0.02 6.96
CA ALA A 367 -15.97 0.67 7.68
C ALA A 367 -16.45 -0.12 8.92
N GLY A 368 -16.01 -1.38 9.07
CA GLY A 368 -16.36 -2.22 10.21
C GLY A 368 -15.74 -1.79 11.55
N PHE A 369 -14.67 -0.99 11.56
CA PHE A 369 -14.01 -0.56 12.79
C PHE A 369 -14.84 0.47 13.59
N GLY A 370 -15.45 1.42 12.88
CA GLY A 370 -16.26 2.49 13.46
C GLY A 370 -15.45 3.50 14.29
N PRO A 371 -16.13 4.32 15.11
CA PRO A 371 -15.52 5.47 15.81
C PRO A 371 -14.53 5.09 16.92
N GLY A 372 -14.45 3.82 17.30
CA GLY A 372 -13.56 3.31 18.36
C GLY A 372 -12.28 2.65 17.83
N GLU A 373 -11.90 2.90 16.58
CA GLU A 373 -10.68 2.34 16.00
C GLU A 373 -9.43 2.86 16.73
N LEU A 374 -8.57 1.94 17.16
CA LEU A 374 -7.50 2.20 18.11
C LEU A 374 -6.33 2.97 17.47
N ALA A 375 -5.97 2.67 16.23
CA ALA A 375 -4.89 3.35 15.52
C ALA A 375 -5.22 4.83 15.30
N ALA A 376 -6.42 5.14 14.80
CA ALA A 376 -6.89 6.51 14.65
C ALA A 376 -6.83 7.28 15.96
N MET A 377 -7.35 6.70 17.05
CA MET A 377 -7.32 7.32 18.37
C MET A 377 -5.88 7.58 18.86
N GLU A 378 -4.96 6.61 18.70
CA GLU A 378 -3.57 6.73 19.13
C GLU A 378 -2.76 7.70 18.26
N LEU A 379 -3.12 7.86 16.98
CA LEU A 379 -2.59 8.90 16.08
C LEU A 379 -3.20 10.30 16.37
N GLY A 380 -4.19 10.38 17.28
CA GLY A 380 -4.89 11.62 17.59
C GLY A 380 -5.81 12.09 16.46
N ILE A 381 -6.39 11.16 15.70
CA ILE A 381 -7.48 11.39 14.75
C ILE A 381 -8.79 11.27 15.53
N ASP A 382 -9.68 12.26 15.41
CA ASP A 382 -10.94 12.22 16.13
C ASP A 382 -11.89 11.14 15.56
N PRO A 383 -12.85 10.63 16.35
CA PRO A 383 -13.73 9.55 15.93
C PRO A 383 -14.56 9.84 14.66
N GLN A 384 -14.92 11.11 14.42
CA GLN A 384 -15.69 11.49 13.24
C GLN A 384 -14.81 11.40 12.00
N SER A 385 -13.63 12.03 12.01
CA SER A 385 -12.67 11.94 10.90
C SER A 385 -12.25 10.49 10.63
N ALA A 386 -12.04 9.68 11.68
CA ALA A 386 -11.72 8.26 11.53
C ALA A 386 -12.82 7.50 10.78
N THR A 387 -14.08 7.68 11.19
CA THR A 387 -15.24 7.01 10.55
C THR A 387 -15.43 7.47 9.10
N VAL A 388 -15.17 8.75 8.81
CA VAL A 388 -15.20 9.29 7.44
C VAL A 388 -14.15 8.61 6.57
N LEU A 389 -12.90 8.53 7.02
CA LEU A 389 -11.82 7.91 6.25
C LEU A 389 -12.02 6.39 6.07
N GLN A 390 -12.52 5.70 7.09
CA GLN A 390 -12.94 4.30 6.98
C GLN A 390 -14.01 4.12 5.90
N ARG A 391 -14.99 5.05 5.81
CA ARG A 391 -16.02 4.99 4.77
C ARG A 391 -15.45 5.28 3.38
N VAL A 392 -14.54 6.25 3.25
CA VAL A 392 -13.84 6.51 1.99
C VAL A 392 -13.12 5.26 1.49
N ALA A 393 -12.37 4.58 2.38
CA ALA A 393 -11.68 3.33 2.03
C ALA A 393 -12.67 2.22 1.64
N SER A 394 -13.75 2.05 2.42
CA SER A 394 -14.83 1.08 2.15
C SER A 394 -15.48 1.28 0.78
N ASP A 395 -15.82 2.52 0.45
CA ASP A 395 -16.43 2.87 -0.84
C ASP A 395 -15.44 2.71 -2.00
N GLN A 396 -14.16 3.04 -1.80
CA GLN A 396 -13.13 2.85 -2.81
C GLN A 396 -12.90 1.36 -3.12
N LEU A 397 -12.92 0.51 -2.10
CA LEU A 397 -12.73 -0.94 -2.26
C LEU A 397 -14.02 -1.67 -2.69
N GLY A 398 -15.13 -0.95 -2.90
CA GLY A 398 -16.38 -1.54 -3.37
C GLY A 398 -17.20 -2.28 -2.32
N PHE A 399 -16.87 -2.17 -1.03
CA PHE A 399 -17.71 -2.71 0.06
C PHE A 399 -19.02 -1.92 0.23
N GLY A 400 -19.03 -0.66 -0.20
CA GLY A 400 -20.18 0.25 -0.12
C GLY A 400 -21.40 -0.12 -0.95
N VAL A 401 -21.36 -1.20 -1.76
CA VAL A 401 -22.44 -1.60 -2.68
C VAL A 401 -23.20 -2.82 -2.16
N VAL A 402 -24.01 -2.64 -1.12
CA VAL A 402 -25.27 -3.41 -1.06
C VAL A 402 -26.31 -2.54 -1.77
N PRO A 403 -26.81 -2.91 -2.96
CA PRO A 403 -28.02 -2.28 -3.47
C PRO A 403 -29.12 -2.59 -2.46
N ILE A 404 -29.50 -1.59 -1.67
CA ILE A 404 -30.74 -1.66 -0.90
C ILE A 404 -31.84 -1.91 -1.94
N PRO A 405 -32.57 -3.05 -1.90
CA PRO A 405 -33.81 -3.10 -2.65
C PRO A 405 -34.63 -1.95 -2.10
N LEU A 406 -34.83 -0.90 -2.91
CA LEU A 406 -35.82 0.14 -2.62
C LEU A 406 -37.04 -0.61 -2.08
N PRO A 407 -37.52 -0.33 -0.85
CA PRO A 407 -38.76 -0.94 -0.40
C PRO A 407 -39.76 -0.60 -1.48
N ALA A 408 -40.18 -1.63 -2.23
CA ALA A 408 -41.10 -1.48 -3.33
C ALA A 408 -42.25 -0.66 -2.77
N ALA A 409 -42.45 0.52 -3.37
CA ALA A 409 -43.51 1.42 -3.01
C ALA A 409 -44.85 0.67 -3.16
N ALA A 410 -45.34 0.12 -2.06
CA ALA A 410 -46.68 -0.39 -1.91
C ALA A 410 -47.16 0.10 -0.53
N PRO A 411 -48.20 0.95 -0.45
CA PRO A 411 -49.41 0.84 -1.25
C PRO A 411 -49.85 2.18 -1.86
N MET A 412 -49.44 2.48 -3.09
CA MET A 412 -50.15 3.45 -3.95
C MET A 412 -50.96 2.75 -5.06
N ALA A 413 -51.15 1.43 -4.95
CA ALA A 413 -52.01 0.65 -5.85
C ALA A 413 -53.48 0.56 -5.39
N VAL A 414 -53.83 1.06 -4.20
CA VAL A 414 -55.23 1.03 -3.71
C VAL A 414 -56.02 2.30 -4.07
N ALA A 415 -55.34 3.44 -4.30
CA ALA A 415 -56.02 4.69 -4.66
C ALA A 415 -56.43 4.75 -6.16
N ALA A 416 -55.70 4.09 -7.06
CA ALA A 416 -56.00 4.10 -8.50
C ALA A 416 -57.17 3.17 -8.89
N LEU A 417 -57.44 2.10 -8.12
CA LEU A 417 -58.57 1.20 -8.35
C LEU A 417 -59.89 1.71 -7.74
N ALA A 418 -59.85 2.60 -6.74
CA ALA A 418 -61.05 3.23 -6.19
C ALA A 418 -61.61 4.36 -7.08
N LEU A 419 -60.74 5.07 -7.82
CA LEU A 419 -61.15 6.16 -8.73
C LEU A 419 -61.71 5.67 -10.07
N LEU A 420 -61.33 4.46 -10.54
CA LEU A 420 -61.93 3.84 -11.73
C LEU A 420 -63.26 3.13 -11.45
N GLY A 421 -63.53 2.75 -10.19
CA GLY A 421 -64.82 2.18 -9.77
C GLY A 421 -65.95 3.21 -9.62
N PHE A 422 -65.63 4.48 -9.38
CA PHE A 422 -66.64 5.54 -9.18
C PHE A 422 -67.13 6.19 -10.48
N VAL A 423 -66.35 6.11 -11.57
CA VAL A 423 -66.73 6.65 -12.89
C VAL A 423 -67.61 5.66 -13.68
N GLY A 424 -67.49 4.36 -13.45
CA GLY A 424 -68.30 3.32 -14.10
C GLY A 424 -69.75 3.22 -13.62
N ARG A 425 -70.09 3.77 -12.44
CA ARG A 425 -71.43 3.67 -11.84
C ARG A 425 -72.37 4.83 -12.18
N ARG A 426 -71.92 5.83 -12.94
CA ARG A 426 -72.72 7.00 -13.39
C ARG A 426 -73.22 6.92 -14.84
N ARG A 427 -73.03 5.80 -15.54
CA ARG A 427 -73.52 5.59 -16.93
C ARG A 427 -74.54 4.46 -17.09
N ARG A 428 -75.30 4.15 -16.03
CA ARG A 428 -76.57 3.41 -16.13
C ARG A 428 -77.64 4.17 -15.35
N GLY A 429 -78.24 5.12 -16.05
CA GLY A 429 -79.44 5.89 -15.72
C GLY A 429 -79.99 6.38 -17.05
#